data_AF-A0A956FGY5-F1
#
_entry.id   AF-A0A956FGY5-F1
#
_cell.length_a   1.000
_cell.length_b   1.000
_cell.length_c   1.000
_cell.angle_alpha   90.00
_cell.angle_beta   90.00
_cell.angle_gamma   90.00
#
_symmetry.space_group_name_H-M   'P 1'
#
loop_
_entity.id
_entity.type
_entity.pdbx_description
1 polymer ?
#
loop_
_entity_poly.entity_id
_entity_poly.type
_entity_poly.pdbx_seq_one_letter_code
_entity_poly.pdbx_strand_id
1 'polypeptide(L)'
;MPAMLSGMIDQTTAELLALEVEREAEPFAHTLLERRAEAFAELPGGAAGDVARGAARRLARKQISLLRELPEMIATLAASLEDATHPPALRLMQAGALAYLVDPRDLLPDDLPGGYGFVDDAIVLRAMVVSVPQLYTPDPARMMRERRVLDFHGLCIPRELVPALVRSVRGSTTMVQTLGALPPALLEASLRELLDDPLRRIRTETSEEEHGGWGVQPATWFRIDDGVVEALGGDDWLIRLDRESGVALVGDELQRH
;
A
#
# COMPACT_ATOMS: atom_id res chain seq x y z
N MET A 1 -19.30 -13.97 -0.96
CA MET A 1 -18.36 -13.75 0.17
C MET A 1 -19.11 -13.86 1.50
N PRO A 2 -18.52 -14.29 2.64
CA PRO A 2 -19.19 -14.24 3.93
C PRO A 2 -19.58 -12.82 4.34
N ALA A 3 -20.69 -12.71 5.08
CA ALA A 3 -21.29 -11.41 5.43
C ALA A 3 -20.36 -10.52 6.28
N MET A 4 -19.49 -11.13 7.10
CA MET A 4 -18.57 -10.39 7.97
C MET A 4 -17.51 -9.62 7.16
N LEU A 5 -16.69 -10.32 6.35
CA LEU A 5 -15.68 -9.67 5.52
C LEU A 5 -16.31 -8.67 4.53
N SER A 6 -17.45 -9.02 3.92
CA SER A 6 -18.16 -8.10 3.03
C SER A 6 -18.56 -6.81 3.73
N GLY A 7 -19.13 -6.90 4.95
CA GLY A 7 -19.54 -5.70 5.70
C GLY A 7 -18.36 -4.84 6.12
N MET A 8 -17.21 -5.45 6.45
CA MET A 8 -15.99 -4.72 6.76
C MET A 8 -15.41 -4.01 5.51
N ILE A 9 -15.40 -4.69 4.36
CA ILE A 9 -14.99 -4.09 3.08
C ILE A 9 -15.90 -2.91 2.73
N ASP A 10 -17.21 -3.05 2.90
CA ASP A 10 -18.18 -1.97 2.64
C ASP A 10 -17.90 -0.75 3.54
N GLN A 11 -17.58 -0.99 4.81
CA GLN A 11 -17.21 0.06 5.75
C GLN A 11 -15.91 0.77 5.33
N THR A 12 -14.80 0.04 5.14
CA THR A 12 -13.53 0.63 4.72
C THR A 12 -13.66 1.38 3.39
N THR A 13 -14.45 0.85 2.46
CA THR A 13 -14.74 1.51 1.18
C THR A 13 -15.50 2.82 1.39
N ALA A 14 -16.48 2.85 2.30
CA ALA A 14 -17.21 4.07 2.62
C ALA A 14 -16.29 5.13 3.27
N GLU A 15 -15.37 4.72 4.13
CA GLU A 15 -14.37 5.60 4.76
C GLU A 15 -13.43 6.21 3.71
N LEU A 16 -12.89 5.41 2.79
CA LEU A 16 -12.08 5.87 1.66
C LEU A 16 -12.83 6.86 0.75
N LEU A 17 -14.12 6.60 0.47
CA LEU A 17 -14.96 7.49 -0.33
C LEU A 17 -15.30 8.80 0.38
N ALA A 18 -15.32 8.80 1.71
CA ALA A 18 -15.58 9.98 2.53
C ALA A 18 -14.39 10.94 2.63
N LEU A 19 -13.19 10.52 2.19
CA LEU A 19 -12.00 11.38 2.16
C LEU A 19 -12.19 12.56 1.20
N GLU A 20 -12.17 13.77 1.75
CA GLU A 20 -12.23 15.01 1.00
C GLU A 20 -10.82 15.61 0.84
N VAL A 21 -10.29 15.59 -0.38
CA VAL A 21 -8.90 15.98 -0.70
C VAL A 21 -8.47 17.28 -0.02
N GLU A 22 -9.25 18.36 -0.17
CA GLU A 22 -8.87 19.66 0.40
C GLU A 22 -9.04 19.75 1.91
N ARG A 23 -10.00 19.03 2.49
CA ARG A 23 -10.26 19.02 3.93
C ARG A 23 -9.21 18.19 4.67
N GLU A 24 -8.86 17.04 4.11
CA GLU A 24 -7.98 16.05 4.72
C GLU A 24 -6.49 16.31 4.43
N ALA A 25 -6.15 17.16 3.45
CA ALA A 25 -4.76 17.43 3.09
C ALA A 25 -3.92 18.02 4.23
N GLU A 26 -4.48 18.91 5.06
CA GLU A 26 -3.72 19.53 6.15
C GLU A 26 -3.42 18.54 7.30
N PRO A 27 -4.40 17.78 7.84
CA PRO A 27 -4.11 16.73 8.82
C PRO A 27 -3.16 15.65 8.31
N PHE A 28 -3.30 15.24 7.05
CA PHE A 28 -2.38 14.27 6.43
C PHE A 28 -0.97 14.85 6.35
N ALA A 29 -0.81 16.09 5.87
CA ALA A 29 0.49 16.74 5.74
C ALA A 29 1.21 16.90 7.09
N HIS A 30 0.46 17.22 8.14
CA HIS A 30 0.98 17.26 9.51
C HIS A 30 1.53 15.90 9.92
N THR A 31 0.74 14.84 9.77
CA THR A 31 1.14 13.46 10.08
C THR A 31 2.37 13.04 9.29
N LEU A 32 2.43 13.41 8.00
CA LEU A 32 3.58 13.15 7.13
C LEU A 32 4.85 13.84 7.66
N LEU A 33 4.78 15.12 8.02
CA LEU A 33 5.93 15.85 8.57
C LEU A 33 6.38 15.30 9.91
N GLU A 34 5.46 14.87 10.78
CA GLU A 34 5.79 14.27 12.07
C GLU A 34 6.51 12.93 11.91
N ARG A 35 6.03 12.09 10.99
CA ARG A 35 6.53 10.72 10.82
C ARG A 35 7.71 10.60 9.85
N ARG A 36 7.87 11.57 8.94
CA ARG A 36 8.89 11.57 7.88
C ARG A 36 9.65 12.90 7.83
N ALA A 37 9.90 13.54 8.96
CA ALA A 37 10.61 14.81 9.03
C ALA A 37 11.96 14.78 8.28
N GLU A 38 12.66 13.65 8.32
CA GLU A 38 13.94 13.46 7.65
C GLU A 38 13.85 13.55 6.13
N ALA A 39 12.70 13.23 5.52
CA ALA A 39 12.48 13.37 4.08
C ALA A 39 12.46 14.85 3.63
N PHE A 40 12.18 15.77 4.55
CA PHE A 40 12.07 17.22 4.29
C PHE A 40 13.28 18.01 4.84
N ALA A 41 14.29 17.32 5.39
CA ALA A 41 15.39 17.96 6.10
C ALA A 41 16.24 18.89 5.22
N GLU A 42 16.34 18.61 3.92
CA GLU A 42 17.13 19.39 2.96
C GLU A 42 16.40 20.63 2.42
N LEU A 43 15.11 20.79 2.73
CA LEU A 43 14.35 21.95 2.28
C LEU A 43 14.74 23.22 3.05
N PRO A 44 14.54 24.42 2.45
CA PRO A 44 14.74 25.68 3.16
C PRO A 44 13.93 25.75 4.47
N GLY A 45 14.62 25.92 5.59
CA GLY A 45 14.02 25.91 6.94
C GLY A 45 13.79 24.51 7.52
N GLY A 46 14.24 23.44 6.84
CA GLY A 46 14.06 22.05 7.25
C GLY A 46 12.59 21.63 7.28
N ALA A 47 12.31 20.51 7.95
CA ALA A 47 10.95 19.96 8.08
C ALA A 47 9.94 20.92 8.76
N ALA A 48 10.42 21.85 9.57
CA ALA A 48 9.59 22.85 10.25
C ALA A 48 9.39 24.14 9.43
N GLY A 49 10.00 24.26 8.25
CA GLY A 49 9.92 25.42 7.38
C GLY A 49 8.58 25.54 6.64
N ASP A 50 8.25 26.75 6.19
CA ASP A 50 7.06 26.99 5.35
C ASP A 50 7.12 26.22 4.03
N VAL A 51 8.32 26.05 3.47
CA VAL A 51 8.53 25.26 2.25
C VAL A 51 8.17 23.80 2.46
N ALA A 52 8.58 23.20 3.58
CA ALA A 52 8.23 21.82 3.93
C ALA A 52 6.73 21.65 4.13
N ARG A 53 6.07 22.59 4.81
CA ARG A 53 4.59 22.60 4.95
C ARG A 53 3.89 22.64 3.60
N GLY A 54 4.32 23.53 2.70
CA GLY A 54 3.77 23.63 1.35
C GLY A 54 3.94 22.34 0.53
N ALA A 55 5.14 21.77 0.57
CA ALA A 55 5.45 20.50 -0.10
C ALA A 55 4.63 19.34 0.47
N ALA A 56 4.58 19.19 1.79
CA ALA A 56 3.82 18.15 2.47
C ALA A 56 2.32 18.22 2.15
N ARG A 57 1.73 19.43 2.10
CA ARG A 57 0.33 19.61 1.72
C ARG A 57 0.05 19.22 0.26
N ARG A 58 0.97 19.51 -0.65
CA ARG A 58 0.87 19.09 -2.06
C ARG A 58 0.95 17.57 -2.20
N LEU A 59 1.89 16.94 -1.49
CA LEU A 59 1.99 15.48 -1.41
C LEU A 59 0.71 14.87 -0.85
N ALA A 60 0.22 15.38 0.27
CA ALA A 60 -1.00 14.92 0.90
C ALA A 60 -2.20 14.92 -0.06
N ARG A 61 -2.42 16.02 -0.79
CA ARG A 61 -3.49 16.09 -1.81
C ARG A 61 -3.38 14.98 -2.84
N LYS A 62 -2.17 14.75 -3.35
CA LYS A 62 -1.93 13.70 -4.35
C LYS A 62 -2.12 12.30 -3.74
N GLN A 63 -1.64 12.07 -2.52
CA GLN A 63 -1.83 10.80 -1.79
C GLN A 63 -3.32 10.50 -1.63
N ILE A 64 -4.09 11.43 -1.06
CA ILE A 64 -5.54 11.26 -0.86
C ILE A 64 -6.25 11.02 -2.19
N SER A 65 -5.86 11.73 -3.25
CA SER A 65 -6.44 11.50 -4.59
C SER A 65 -6.20 10.08 -5.09
N LEU A 66 -5.01 9.51 -4.83
CA LEU A 66 -4.67 8.13 -5.20
C LEU A 66 -5.32 7.09 -4.29
N LEU A 67 -5.53 7.40 -3.00
CA LEU A 67 -6.27 6.55 -2.06
C LEU A 67 -7.74 6.41 -2.48
N ARG A 68 -8.33 7.48 -3.01
CA ARG A 68 -9.71 7.47 -3.55
C ARG A 68 -9.90 6.59 -4.79
N GLU A 69 -8.82 6.06 -5.37
CA GLU A 69 -8.89 5.04 -6.43
C GLU A 69 -9.06 3.61 -5.87
N LEU A 70 -8.76 3.40 -4.58
CA LEU A 70 -8.83 2.08 -3.95
C LEU A 70 -10.21 1.42 -4.00
N PRO A 71 -11.34 2.13 -3.79
CA PRO A 71 -12.67 1.52 -3.90
C PRO A 71 -12.90 0.67 -5.16
N GLU A 72 -12.43 1.14 -6.33
CA GLU A 72 -12.58 0.38 -7.58
C GLU A 72 -11.67 -0.86 -7.61
N MET A 73 -10.45 -0.75 -7.09
CA MET A 73 -9.53 -1.89 -6.97
C MET A 73 -10.06 -2.93 -6.00
N ILE A 74 -10.60 -2.50 -4.85
CA ILE A 74 -11.22 -3.34 -3.84
C ILE A 74 -12.42 -4.09 -4.43
N ALA A 75 -13.32 -3.38 -5.13
CA ALA A 75 -14.46 -3.99 -5.79
C ALA A 75 -14.04 -5.04 -6.84
N THR A 76 -13.01 -4.73 -7.64
CA THR A 76 -12.45 -5.66 -8.62
C THR A 76 -11.88 -6.91 -7.96
N LEU A 77 -11.13 -6.73 -6.87
CA LEU A 77 -10.50 -7.81 -6.11
C LEU A 77 -11.55 -8.70 -5.43
N ALA A 78 -12.55 -8.08 -4.79
CA ALA A 78 -13.68 -8.74 -4.17
C ALA A 78 -14.50 -9.57 -5.16
N ALA A 79 -14.80 -9.03 -6.34
CA ALA A 79 -15.50 -9.77 -7.39
C ALA A 79 -14.65 -10.94 -7.93
N SER A 80 -13.35 -10.71 -8.13
CA SER A 80 -12.40 -11.72 -8.61
C SER A 80 -12.22 -12.90 -7.64
N LEU A 81 -12.34 -12.66 -6.33
CA LEU A 81 -12.29 -13.68 -5.29
C LEU A 81 -13.46 -14.69 -5.37
N GLU A 82 -14.60 -14.26 -5.92
CA GLU A 82 -15.79 -15.09 -6.12
C GLU A 82 -15.69 -15.97 -7.37
N ASP A 83 -14.74 -15.71 -8.27
CA ASP A 83 -14.51 -16.53 -9.45
C ASP A 83 -13.86 -17.86 -9.08
N ALA A 84 -14.67 -18.93 -9.10
CA ALA A 84 -14.23 -20.29 -8.80
C ALA A 84 -13.27 -20.87 -9.86
N THR A 85 -13.09 -20.22 -11.01
CA THR A 85 -12.09 -20.62 -12.01
C THR A 85 -10.67 -20.21 -11.62
N HIS A 86 -10.51 -19.27 -10.68
CA HIS A 86 -9.21 -18.90 -10.15
C HIS A 86 -8.61 -20.00 -9.27
N PRO A 87 -7.29 -20.24 -9.35
CA PRO A 87 -6.61 -21.17 -8.48
C PRO A 87 -6.85 -20.84 -6.99
N PRO A 88 -7.06 -21.82 -6.10
CA PRO A 88 -7.28 -21.56 -4.68
C PRO A 88 -6.17 -20.76 -4.00
N ALA A 89 -4.90 -20.94 -4.44
CA ALA A 89 -3.77 -20.16 -3.96
C ALA A 89 -3.90 -18.66 -4.28
N LEU A 90 -4.41 -18.35 -5.47
CA LEU A 90 -4.67 -16.98 -5.90
C LEU A 90 -5.78 -16.36 -5.05
N ARG A 91 -6.90 -17.07 -4.93
CA ARG A 91 -8.06 -16.66 -4.11
C ARG A 91 -7.68 -16.44 -2.64
N LEU A 92 -6.85 -17.31 -2.08
CA LEU A 92 -6.34 -17.15 -0.71
C LEU A 92 -5.48 -15.89 -0.55
N MET A 93 -4.61 -15.58 -1.52
CA MET A 93 -3.84 -14.32 -1.49
C MET A 93 -4.76 -13.09 -1.60
N GLN A 94 -5.77 -13.13 -2.48
CA GLN A 94 -6.75 -12.04 -2.60
C GLN A 94 -7.52 -11.81 -1.30
N ALA A 95 -7.98 -12.88 -0.67
CA ALA A 95 -8.61 -12.81 0.64
C ALA A 95 -7.65 -12.29 1.72
N GLY A 96 -6.37 -12.65 1.67
CA GLY A 96 -5.33 -12.13 2.57
C GLY A 96 -5.16 -10.63 2.49
N ALA A 97 -5.13 -10.07 1.28
CA ALA A 97 -5.00 -8.62 1.10
C ALA A 97 -6.28 -7.87 1.49
N LEU A 98 -7.46 -8.43 1.22
CA LEU A 98 -8.72 -7.87 1.71
C LEU A 98 -8.82 -7.95 3.24
N ALA A 99 -8.27 -8.99 3.86
CA ALA A 99 -8.22 -9.12 5.31
C ALA A 99 -7.25 -8.10 5.94
N TYR A 100 -6.11 -7.84 5.29
CA TYR A 100 -5.18 -6.77 5.69
C TYR A 100 -5.89 -5.40 5.66
N LEU A 101 -6.52 -5.07 4.54
CA LEU A 101 -7.26 -3.83 4.31
C LEU A 101 -8.33 -3.50 5.37
N VAL A 102 -8.91 -4.52 5.98
CA VAL A 102 -10.00 -4.33 6.95
C VAL A 102 -9.54 -4.49 8.39
N ASP A 103 -8.24 -4.65 8.63
CA ASP A 103 -7.68 -4.66 9.98
C ASP A 103 -7.34 -3.24 10.44
N PRO A 104 -8.12 -2.64 11.36
CA PRO A 104 -7.90 -1.26 11.81
C PRO A 104 -6.59 -1.06 12.60
N ARG A 105 -5.80 -2.12 12.78
CA ARG A 105 -4.53 -2.16 13.52
C ARG A 105 -3.42 -2.80 12.71
N ASP A 106 -3.50 -2.67 11.39
CA ASP A 106 -2.41 -3.04 10.49
C ASP A 106 -1.15 -2.17 10.74
N LEU A 107 -0.26 -2.07 9.76
CA LEU A 107 1.02 -1.40 9.97
C LEU A 107 0.85 0.11 10.22
N LEU A 108 -0.12 0.75 9.58
CA LEU A 108 -0.49 2.14 9.82
C LEU A 108 -1.96 2.23 10.23
N PRO A 109 -2.26 2.39 11.54
CA PRO A 109 -3.62 2.41 12.03
C PRO A 109 -4.56 3.35 11.25
N ASP A 110 -5.76 2.86 10.92
CA ASP A 110 -6.77 3.58 10.14
C ASP A 110 -7.21 4.91 10.78
N ASP A 111 -7.08 5.04 12.10
CA ASP A 111 -7.45 6.25 12.84
C ASP A 111 -6.45 7.41 12.69
N LEU A 112 -5.39 7.24 11.88
CA LEU A 112 -4.45 8.31 11.59
C LEU A 112 -5.09 9.44 10.77
N PRO A 113 -4.77 10.72 11.09
CA PRO A 113 -5.46 11.86 10.51
C PRO A 113 -5.36 11.97 8.98
N GLY A 114 -6.43 12.44 8.36
CA GLY A 114 -6.48 12.75 6.92
C GLY A 114 -6.46 11.53 5.99
N GLY A 115 -6.71 10.33 6.53
CA GLY A 115 -6.63 9.07 5.78
C GLY A 115 -5.20 8.58 5.58
N TYR A 116 -4.26 9.02 6.44
CA TYR A 116 -2.87 8.57 6.39
C TYR A 116 -2.71 7.07 6.69
N GLY A 117 -3.62 6.49 7.48
CA GLY A 117 -3.65 5.05 7.80
C GLY A 117 -3.63 4.20 6.53
N PHE A 118 -4.54 4.46 5.59
CA PHE A 118 -4.72 3.68 4.35
C PHE A 118 -3.55 3.67 3.34
N VAL A 119 -2.40 4.28 3.64
CA VAL A 119 -1.28 4.37 2.70
C VAL A 119 -0.63 3.00 2.47
N ASP A 120 -0.42 2.22 3.51
CA ASP A 120 0.18 0.89 3.40
C ASP A 120 -0.80 -0.13 2.81
N ASP A 121 -2.10 -0.01 3.07
CA ASP A 121 -3.13 -0.74 2.34
C ASP A 121 -3.04 -0.52 0.83
N ALA A 122 -2.89 0.74 0.42
CA ALA A 122 -2.73 1.11 -0.97
C ALA A 122 -1.50 0.43 -1.57
N ILE A 123 -0.42 0.35 -0.80
CA ILE A 123 0.80 -0.34 -1.20
C ILE A 123 0.55 -1.84 -1.35
N VAL A 124 -0.08 -2.50 -0.39
CA VAL A 124 -0.36 -3.95 -0.44
C VAL A 124 -1.22 -4.29 -1.65
N LEU A 125 -2.33 -3.56 -1.86
CA LEU A 125 -3.24 -3.80 -2.98
C LEU A 125 -2.56 -3.55 -4.33
N ARG A 126 -1.87 -2.42 -4.50
CA ARG A 126 -1.19 -2.09 -5.78
C ARG A 126 0.01 -3.01 -6.03
N ALA A 127 0.68 -3.49 -5.00
CA ALA A 127 1.77 -4.44 -5.13
C ALA A 127 1.28 -5.79 -5.69
N MET A 128 0.06 -6.23 -5.32
CA MET A 128 -0.55 -7.40 -5.94
C MET A 128 -0.83 -7.20 -7.44
N VAL A 129 -1.31 -6.00 -7.83
CA VAL A 129 -1.53 -5.66 -9.24
C VAL A 129 -0.24 -5.82 -10.05
N VAL A 130 0.88 -5.36 -9.49
CA VAL A 130 2.18 -5.41 -10.14
C VAL A 130 2.77 -6.82 -10.19
N SER A 131 2.52 -7.63 -9.16
CA SER A 131 3.21 -8.91 -8.95
C SER A 131 2.43 -10.14 -9.35
N VAL A 132 1.12 -10.02 -9.55
CA VAL A 132 0.25 -11.15 -9.90
C VAL A 132 -0.51 -10.83 -11.19
N PRO A 133 0.16 -10.97 -12.36
CA PRO A 133 -0.44 -10.68 -13.67
C PRO A 133 -1.68 -11.53 -13.98
N GLN A 134 -1.95 -12.60 -13.24
CA GLN A 134 -3.16 -13.40 -13.41
C GLN A 134 -4.42 -12.66 -12.93
N LEU A 135 -4.28 -11.66 -12.04
CA LEU A 135 -5.41 -10.88 -11.51
C LEU A 135 -5.88 -9.78 -12.46
N TYR A 136 -5.02 -9.36 -13.38
CA TYR A 136 -5.27 -8.22 -14.25
C TYR A 136 -4.81 -8.54 -15.65
N THR A 137 -5.58 -8.11 -16.66
CA THR A 137 -5.12 -8.18 -18.06
C THR A 137 -3.71 -7.57 -18.15
N PRO A 138 -2.70 -8.30 -18.66
CA PRO A 138 -1.33 -7.80 -18.71
C PRO A 138 -1.25 -6.53 -19.54
N ASP A 139 -1.16 -5.39 -18.86
CA ASP A 139 -1.00 -4.07 -19.45
C ASP A 139 0.28 -3.45 -18.89
N PRO A 140 1.37 -3.43 -19.69
CA PRO A 140 2.64 -2.84 -19.28
C PRO A 140 2.52 -1.36 -18.85
N ALA A 141 1.59 -0.60 -19.45
CA ALA A 141 1.39 0.81 -19.12
C ALA A 141 0.75 0.94 -17.73
N ARG A 142 -0.28 0.14 -17.44
CA ARG A 142 -0.86 0.05 -16.10
C ARG A 142 0.17 -0.40 -15.06
N MET A 143 0.93 -1.46 -15.32
CA MET A 143 1.97 -1.92 -14.39
C MET A 143 3.00 -0.83 -14.09
N MET A 144 3.41 -0.07 -15.11
CA MET A 144 4.35 1.05 -14.92
C MET A 144 3.72 2.19 -14.11
N ARG A 145 2.44 2.50 -14.33
CA ARG A 145 1.68 3.45 -13.50
C ARG A 145 1.66 3.00 -12.04
N GLU A 146 1.27 1.76 -11.79
CA GLU A 146 1.14 1.23 -10.43
C GLU A 146 2.48 1.20 -9.69
N ARG A 147 3.59 0.87 -10.39
CA ARG A 147 4.94 0.99 -9.80
C ARG A 147 5.27 2.41 -9.36
N ARG A 148 4.97 3.43 -10.19
CA ARG A 148 5.20 4.83 -9.81
C ARG A 148 4.35 5.25 -8.61
N VAL A 149 3.12 4.76 -8.54
CA VAL A 149 2.22 5.05 -7.41
C VAL A 149 2.71 4.35 -6.13
N LEU A 150 3.22 3.12 -6.23
CA LEU A 150 3.86 2.43 -5.12
C LEU A 150 5.06 3.21 -4.58
N ASP A 151 5.96 3.66 -5.46
CA ASP A 151 7.11 4.48 -5.07
C ASP A 151 6.65 5.75 -4.36
N PHE A 152 5.58 6.39 -4.88
CA PHE A 152 4.99 7.59 -4.29
C PHE A 152 4.36 7.36 -2.92
N HIS A 153 3.58 6.29 -2.73
CA HIS A 153 3.06 5.93 -1.41
C HIS A 153 4.20 5.59 -0.43
N GLY A 154 5.29 4.99 -0.91
CA GLY A 154 6.48 4.65 -0.12
C GLY A 154 7.11 5.84 0.61
N LEU A 155 6.97 7.07 0.07
CA LEU A 155 7.42 8.30 0.74
C LEU A 155 6.75 8.53 2.10
N CYS A 156 5.56 7.98 2.29
CA CYS A 156 4.81 8.17 3.52
C CYS A 156 5.11 7.08 4.57
N ILE A 157 5.80 5.99 4.22
CA ILE A 157 6.02 4.90 5.17
C ILE A 157 7.17 5.24 6.13
N PRO A 158 6.96 5.29 7.47
CA PRO A 158 8.05 5.50 8.42
C PRO A 158 9.15 4.46 8.26
N ARG A 159 10.42 4.87 8.38
CA ARG A 159 11.59 4.03 8.04
C ARG A 159 11.63 2.75 8.86
N GLU A 160 11.24 2.83 10.12
CA GLU A 160 11.15 1.71 11.05
C GLU A 160 10.10 0.67 10.63
N LEU A 161 9.08 1.06 9.85
CA LEU A 161 8.01 0.19 9.38
C LEU A 161 8.31 -0.45 8.02
N VAL A 162 9.26 0.11 7.25
CA VAL A 162 9.64 -0.40 5.91
C VAL A 162 9.96 -1.90 5.91
N PRO A 163 10.76 -2.46 6.85
CA PRO A 163 11.04 -3.89 6.86
C PRO A 163 9.79 -4.75 7.04
N ALA A 164 8.84 -4.31 7.86
CA ALA A 164 7.58 -5.03 8.08
C ALA A 164 6.69 -4.99 6.83
N LEU A 165 6.55 -3.82 6.20
CA LEU A 165 5.80 -3.68 4.95
C LEU A 165 6.39 -4.52 3.82
N VAL A 166 7.71 -4.47 3.65
CA VAL A 166 8.42 -5.29 2.65
C VAL A 166 8.20 -6.78 2.91
N ARG A 167 8.21 -7.22 4.18
CA ARG A 167 7.87 -8.61 4.53
C ARG A 167 6.42 -8.95 4.19
N SER A 168 5.47 -8.08 4.49
CA SER A 168 4.05 -8.28 4.16
C SER A 168 3.85 -8.45 2.64
N VAL A 169 4.33 -7.48 1.85
CA VAL A 169 4.22 -7.50 0.38
C VAL A 169 4.93 -8.71 -0.23
N ARG A 170 6.15 -9.02 0.22
CA ARG A 170 6.89 -10.19 -0.27
C ARG A 170 6.20 -11.49 0.13
N GLY A 171 5.75 -11.58 1.38
CA GLY A 171 4.98 -12.70 1.91
C GLY A 171 3.84 -13.06 0.98
N SER A 172 3.01 -12.08 0.60
CA SER A 172 1.90 -12.28 -0.34
C SER A 172 2.34 -12.84 -1.70
N THR A 173 3.45 -12.35 -2.28
CA THR A 173 3.93 -12.85 -3.58
C THR A 173 4.59 -14.22 -3.53
N THR A 174 5.41 -14.50 -2.51
CA THR A 174 6.00 -15.81 -2.28
C THR A 174 4.92 -16.83 -1.95
N MET A 175 3.88 -16.41 -1.23
CA MET A 175 2.75 -17.24 -0.87
C MET A 175 2.06 -17.82 -2.11
N VAL A 176 1.81 -17.07 -3.19
CA VAL A 176 1.22 -17.68 -4.41
C VAL A 176 2.10 -18.80 -4.99
N GLN A 177 3.42 -18.61 -5.01
CA GLN A 177 4.36 -19.60 -5.55
C GLN A 177 4.43 -20.85 -4.66
N THR A 178 4.49 -20.67 -3.34
CA THR A 178 4.59 -21.76 -2.38
C THR A 178 3.26 -22.49 -2.21
N LEU A 179 2.15 -21.76 -2.12
CA LEU A 179 0.80 -22.33 -2.01
C LEU A 179 0.42 -23.13 -3.24
N GLY A 180 0.94 -22.80 -4.43
CA GLY A 180 0.71 -23.58 -5.64
C GLY A 180 1.15 -25.05 -5.53
N ALA A 181 2.05 -25.38 -4.60
CA ALA A 181 2.48 -26.75 -4.32
C ALA A 181 1.62 -27.47 -3.28
N LEU A 182 0.73 -26.77 -2.56
CA LEU A 182 -0.11 -27.37 -1.53
C LEU A 182 -1.37 -28.03 -2.12
N PRO A 183 -1.94 -29.03 -1.44
CA PRO A 183 -3.20 -29.64 -1.87
C PRO A 183 -4.34 -28.60 -1.93
N PRO A 184 -5.11 -28.53 -3.04
CA PRO A 184 -6.20 -27.55 -3.19
C PRO A 184 -7.22 -27.55 -2.04
N ALA A 185 -7.52 -28.72 -1.48
CA ALA A 185 -8.46 -28.85 -0.35
C ALA A 185 -7.99 -28.10 0.91
N LEU A 186 -6.67 -28.05 1.16
CA LEU A 186 -6.10 -27.33 2.30
C LEU A 186 -6.15 -25.81 2.09
N LEU A 187 -5.94 -25.37 0.85
CA LEU A 187 -6.08 -23.96 0.46
C LEU A 187 -7.52 -23.49 0.60
N GLU A 188 -8.49 -24.28 0.11
CA GLU A 188 -9.92 -23.99 0.23
C GLU A 188 -10.40 -23.99 1.69
N ALA A 189 -9.81 -24.83 2.55
CA ALA A 189 -10.08 -24.79 3.98
C ALA A 189 -9.54 -23.51 4.64
N SER A 190 -8.30 -23.12 4.30
CA SER A 190 -7.68 -21.88 4.78
C SER A 190 -8.42 -20.64 4.28
N LEU A 191 -8.88 -20.66 3.02
CA LEU A 191 -9.68 -19.59 2.45
C LEU A 191 -10.99 -19.43 3.22
N ARG A 192 -11.73 -20.52 3.45
CA ARG A 192 -12.98 -20.46 4.24
C ARG A 192 -12.74 -19.92 5.65
N GLU A 193 -11.70 -20.40 6.34
CA GLU A 193 -11.34 -19.90 7.67
C GLU A 193 -11.07 -18.38 7.66
N LEU A 194 -10.28 -17.91 6.70
CA LEU A 194 -9.96 -16.49 6.59
C LEU A 194 -11.19 -15.64 6.22
N LEU A 195 -12.07 -16.13 5.36
CA LEU A 195 -13.28 -15.41 5.00
C LEU A 195 -14.31 -15.35 6.15
N ASP A 196 -14.33 -16.37 7.00
CA ASP A 196 -15.22 -16.46 8.17
C ASP A 196 -14.73 -15.58 9.33
N ASP A 197 -13.41 -15.45 9.52
CA ASP A 197 -12.79 -14.61 10.55
C ASP A 197 -11.50 -13.94 10.02
N PRO A 198 -11.63 -12.82 9.27
CA PRO A 198 -10.50 -12.18 8.58
C PRO A 198 -9.40 -11.68 9.52
N LEU A 199 -9.74 -11.37 10.78
CA LEU A 199 -8.81 -10.82 11.76
C LEU A 199 -8.12 -11.90 12.62
N ARG A 200 -8.47 -13.17 12.45
CA ARG A 200 -7.96 -14.26 13.30
C ARG A 200 -6.45 -14.47 13.17
N ARG A 201 -5.97 -14.57 11.92
CA ARG A 201 -4.58 -14.98 11.64
C ARG A 201 -3.57 -13.88 11.95
N ILE A 202 -3.92 -12.62 11.65
CA ILE A 202 -3.05 -11.45 11.87
C ILE A 202 -2.66 -11.34 13.35
N ARG A 203 -3.56 -11.71 14.27
CA ARG A 203 -3.32 -11.65 15.71
C ARG A 203 -2.39 -12.74 16.24
N THR A 204 -2.25 -13.87 15.55
CA THR A 204 -1.46 -15.02 16.02
C THR A 204 0.03 -14.94 15.70
N GLU A 205 0.44 -14.13 14.72
CA GLU A 205 1.85 -14.02 14.30
C GLU A 205 2.65 -12.95 15.07
N THR A 206 2.07 -12.31 16.09
CA THR A 206 2.83 -11.43 17.01
C THR A 206 3.69 -12.19 18.01
N SER A 207 3.75 -13.53 17.98
CA SER A 207 4.77 -14.27 18.71
C SER A 207 6.08 -14.31 17.91
N GLU A 208 7.06 -13.57 18.41
CA GLU A 208 8.48 -13.57 18.00
C GLU A 208 9.02 -14.99 17.80
N GLU A 209 9.06 -15.48 16.57
CA GLU A 209 9.95 -16.59 16.22
C GLU A 209 10.69 -16.26 14.92
N GLU A 210 11.92 -15.77 15.09
CA GLU A 210 12.95 -15.65 14.06
C GLU A 210 13.38 -17.04 13.56
N HIS A 211 12.52 -17.73 12.79
CA HIS A 211 12.94 -18.95 12.11
C HIS A 211 13.62 -18.62 10.78
N GLY A 212 14.91 -18.98 10.71
CA GLY A 212 15.82 -18.77 9.59
C GLY A 212 15.20 -19.08 8.23
N GLY A 213 15.19 -18.06 7.37
CA GLY A 213 14.63 -18.11 6.03
C GLY A 213 15.30 -19.17 5.15
N TRP A 214 14.48 -19.99 4.52
CA TRP A 214 14.87 -20.90 3.45
C TRP A 214 15.49 -20.08 2.30
N GLY A 215 16.73 -20.42 1.95
CA GLY A 215 17.60 -19.66 1.04
C GLY A 215 17.12 -19.62 -0.42
N VAL A 216 16.10 -18.82 -0.69
CA VAL A 216 15.82 -18.29 -2.03
C VAL A 216 16.17 -16.81 -1.96
N GLN A 217 17.21 -16.36 -2.67
CA GLN A 217 17.41 -14.92 -2.83
C GLN A 217 16.30 -14.39 -3.74
N PRO A 218 15.30 -13.65 -3.21
CA PRO A 218 14.20 -13.17 -4.02
C PRO A 218 14.72 -11.98 -4.81
N ALA A 219 14.36 -11.91 -6.10
CA ALA A 219 14.55 -10.70 -6.88
C ALA A 219 13.97 -9.49 -6.11
N THR A 220 14.76 -8.41 -6.01
CA THR A 220 14.48 -7.17 -5.27
C THR A 220 13.41 -6.30 -5.92
N TRP A 221 12.31 -6.90 -6.40
CA TRP A 221 11.32 -6.19 -7.23
C TRP A 221 10.52 -5.15 -6.44
N PHE A 222 10.39 -5.35 -5.12
CA PHE A 222 9.77 -4.42 -4.19
C PHE A 222 10.82 -3.89 -3.21
N ARG A 223 10.96 -2.57 -3.22
CA ARG A 223 11.77 -1.76 -2.33
C ARG A 223 11.00 -0.47 -2.06
N ILE A 224 11.20 0.09 -0.87
CA ILE A 224 10.74 1.43 -0.53
C ILE A 224 12.03 2.22 -0.32
N ASP A 225 12.30 3.16 -1.22
CA ASP A 225 13.51 3.96 -1.17
C ASP A 225 13.41 5.02 -0.06
N ASP A 226 14.55 5.59 0.33
CA ASP A 226 14.67 6.48 1.49
C ASP A 226 13.81 7.74 1.41
N GLY A 227 13.39 8.16 0.21
CA GLY A 227 12.44 9.26 0.01
C GLY A 227 13.03 10.62 0.40
N VAL A 228 13.57 11.41 -0.52
CA VAL A 228 14.08 12.78 -0.23
C VAL A 228 13.32 13.81 -1.04
N VAL A 229 12.61 14.72 -0.35
CA VAL A 229 11.90 15.84 -0.99
C VAL A 229 12.89 16.94 -1.33
N GLU A 230 13.13 17.11 -2.63
CA GLU A 230 13.97 18.19 -3.13
C GLU A 230 13.13 19.40 -3.58
N ALA A 231 13.73 20.58 -3.59
CA ALA A 231 13.15 21.79 -4.15
C ALA A 231 13.91 22.19 -5.42
N LEU A 232 13.40 21.84 -6.59
CA LEU A 232 13.88 22.46 -7.83
C LEU A 232 13.13 23.78 -8.01
N GLY A 233 13.86 24.90 -7.98
CA GLY A 233 13.28 26.24 -7.90
C GLY A 233 12.28 26.62 -9.01
N GLY A 234 11.40 27.57 -8.70
CA GLY A 234 10.25 27.99 -9.51
C GLY A 234 8.97 28.02 -8.65
N ASP A 235 7.85 28.52 -9.19
CA ASP A 235 6.54 28.41 -8.52
C ASP A 235 6.04 26.95 -8.47
N ASP A 236 6.61 26.09 -9.33
CA ASP A 236 6.35 24.66 -9.43
C ASP A 236 7.45 23.83 -8.78
N TRP A 237 7.27 23.51 -7.49
CA TRP A 237 8.14 22.60 -6.75
C TRP A 237 8.17 21.21 -7.39
N LEU A 238 9.35 20.74 -7.80
CA LEU A 238 9.55 19.34 -8.16
C LEU A 238 9.81 18.51 -6.91
N ILE A 239 8.91 17.61 -6.56
CA ILE A 239 9.18 16.65 -5.47
C ILE A 239 9.74 15.38 -6.10
N ARG A 240 11.06 15.23 -6.05
CA ARG A 240 11.71 13.94 -6.35
C ARG A 240 11.51 13.00 -5.16
N LEU A 241 11.30 11.72 -5.39
CA LEU A 241 11.23 10.72 -4.31
C LEU A 241 12.61 10.15 -4.04
N ASP A 242 13.37 9.87 -5.08
CA ASP A 242 14.71 9.32 -4.98
C ASP A 242 15.43 9.53 -6.32
N ARG A 243 16.77 9.52 -6.28
CA ARG A 243 17.64 9.59 -7.46
C ARG A 243 17.56 8.33 -8.32
N GLU A 244 17.28 7.16 -7.75
CA GLU A 244 17.24 5.89 -8.49
C GLU A 244 15.87 5.53 -9.06
N SER A 245 14.77 5.80 -8.35
CA SER A 245 13.41 5.56 -8.84
C SER A 245 13.07 6.46 -10.02
N GLY A 246 13.64 7.68 -10.01
CA GLY A 246 13.38 8.76 -10.97
C GLY A 246 11.97 9.34 -10.84
N VAL A 247 11.17 8.89 -9.88
CA VAL A 247 9.78 9.34 -9.74
C VAL A 247 9.74 10.73 -9.11
N ALA A 248 8.98 11.62 -9.74
CA ALA A 248 8.76 12.97 -9.24
C ALA A 248 7.32 13.44 -9.43
N LEU A 249 6.86 14.30 -8.52
CA LEU A 249 5.61 15.05 -8.68
C LEU A 249 5.91 16.39 -9.35
N VAL A 250 5.46 16.55 -10.59
CA VAL A 250 5.55 17.78 -11.40
C VAL A 250 4.14 18.30 -11.62
N GLY A 251 3.78 19.49 -11.14
CA GLY A 251 2.35 19.86 -11.14
C GLY A 251 1.58 18.93 -10.19
N ASP A 252 0.49 18.37 -10.70
CA ASP A 252 -0.29 17.30 -10.05
C ASP A 252 0.00 15.92 -10.66
N GLU A 253 1.00 15.82 -11.55
CA GLU A 253 1.31 14.63 -12.33
C GLU A 253 2.54 13.89 -11.79
N LEU A 254 2.45 12.55 -11.73
CA LEU A 254 3.60 11.70 -11.40
C LEU A 254 4.39 11.39 -12.68
N GLN A 255 5.61 11.88 -12.75
CA GLN A 255 6.52 11.71 -13.86
C GLN A 255 7.72 10.85 -13.46
N ARG A 256 8.39 10.26 -14.45
CA ARG A 256 9.67 9.58 -14.27
C ARG A 256 10.74 10.37 -15.05
N HIS A 257 11.74 10.86 -14.34
CA HIS A 257 12.92 11.53 -14.88
C HIS A 257 14.02 10.55 -15.22
#